data_AF-A0A7X2YYK3-F1
#
_entry.id   AF-A0A7X2YYK3-F1
#
_cell.length_a   1.000
_cell.length_b   1.000
_cell.length_c   1.000
_cell.angle_alpha   90.00
_cell.angle_beta   90.00
_cell.angle_gamma   90.00
#
_symmetry.space_group_name_H-M   'P 1'
#
loop_
_entity.id
_entity.type
_entity.pdbx_description
1 polymer ?
#
loop_
_entity_poly.entity_id
_entity_poly.type
_entity_poly.pdbx_seq_one_letter_code
_entity_poly.pdbx_strand_id
1 'polypeptide(L)'
;MRKIRVVAMAAGLIAVTVLLLGLSLFLGSRSNGVSSLDLHEIRKIAWKSVENNRYDTITTNWEQARVELIESKDKWIIPTTDEQKKKLEQIEKTESILIAVTFNTEQDGLLGPIVPIIDPKSMKVIGFYPRY
;
A
#
# COMPACT_ATOMS: atom_id res chain seq x y z
N MET A 1 28.83 -74.71 -0.86
CA MET A 1 29.10 -75.09 0.55
C MET A 1 29.83 -73.94 1.26
N ARG A 2 29.33 -73.50 2.43
CA ARG A 2 30.06 -72.80 3.53
C ARG A 2 30.60 -71.37 3.24
N LYS A 3 30.38 -70.31 4.04
CA LYS A 3 29.72 -70.07 5.33
C LYS A 3 29.29 -68.58 5.41
N ILE A 4 28.16 -68.36 6.06
CA ILE A 4 27.68 -67.07 6.59
C ILE A 4 28.56 -66.65 7.78
N ARG A 5 28.86 -65.35 7.90
CA ARG A 5 29.13 -64.70 9.20
C ARG A 5 28.26 -63.44 9.32
N VAL A 6 27.37 -63.50 10.31
CA VAL A 6 26.55 -62.43 10.87
C VAL A 6 27.36 -61.67 11.91
N VAL A 7 27.35 -60.33 11.87
CA VAL A 7 27.63 -59.44 13.01
C VAL A 7 26.76 -58.17 12.84
N ALA A 8 25.62 -58.10 13.55
CA ALA A 8 25.24 -57.12 14.62
C ALA A 8 25.18 -55.65 14.15
N MET A 9 24.00 -55.01 13.95
CA MET A 9 23.00 -54.49 14.92
C MET A 9 23.54 -53.58 16.04
N ALA A 10 23.28 -52.27 15.91
CA ALA A 10 22.84 -51.32 16.96
C ALA A 10 22.60 -49.95 16.26
N ALA A 11 21.36 -49.56 15.93
CA ALA A 11 20.40 -48.87 16.81
C ALA A 11 21.01 -47.61 17.48
N GLY A 12 20.99 -46.49 16.75
CA GLY A 12 21.24 -45.14 17.28
C GLY A 12 20.04 -44.25 17.00
N LEU A 13 19.07 -44.28 17.92
CA LEU A 13 17.84 -43.51 17.95
C LEU A 13 18.05 -42.29 18.87
N ILE A 14 18.22 -41.09 18.33
CA ILE A 14 17.98 -39.79 19.02
C ILE A 14 17.50 -38.82 17.95
N ALA A 15 16.20 -38.77 17.62
CA ALA A 15 15.23 -37.92 18.30
C ALA A 15 15.70 -36.45 18.43
N VAL A 16 15.68 -35.70 17.34
CA VAL A 16 15.61 -34.22 17.39
C VAL A 16 14.29 -33.79 16.76
N THR A 17 13.27 -33.86 17.61
CA THR A 17 12.00 -33.14 17.52
C THR A 17 12.26 -31.64 17.63
N VAL A 18 12.11 -30.89 16.54
CA VAL A 18 11.85 -29.45 16.53
C VAL A 18 10.78 -29.22 15.46
N LEU A 19 9.50 -29.17 15.87
CA LEU A 19 8.73 -27.93 16.03
C LEU A 19 8.11 -27.52 14.67
N LEU A 20 6.92 -28.05 14.33
CA LEU A 20 5.60 -27.40 14.49
C LEU A 20 5.29 -26.32 13.43
N LEU A 21 4.13 -26.53 12.78
CA LEU A 21 3.20 -25.53 12.24
C LEU A 21 3.69 -24.75 10.99
N GLY A 22 2.95 -24.63 9.89
CA GLY A 22 1.52 -24.77 9.74
C GLY A 22 1.13 -25.05 8.29
N LEU A 23 0.35 -26.12 8.15
CA LEU A 23 -0.63 -26.30 7.10
C LEU A 23 -1.65 -25.16 7.22
N SER A 24 -1.51 -24.13 6.39
CA SER A 24 -2.54 -23.10 6.20
C SER A 24 -3.00 -23.15 4.75
N LEU A 25 -4.01 -23.98 4.52
CA LEU A 25 -4.96 -23.85 3.43
C LEU A 25 -5.46 -22.39 3.39
N PHE A 26 -4.95 -21.59 2.46
CA PHE A 26 -5.61 -20.35 2.08
C PHE A 26 -6.79 -20.69 1.17
N LEU A 27 -7.89 -21.16 1.77
CA LEU A 27 -9.22 -20.97 1.20
C LEU A 27 -9.61 -19.50 1.39
N GLY A 28 -10.02 -18.88 0.28
CA GLY A 28 -11.10 -17.90 0.26
C GLY A 28 -10.85 -16.57 0.98
N SER A 29 -10.41 -15.59 0.21
CA SER A 29 -10.97 -14.25 0.38
C SER A 29 -11.09 -13.58 -0.99
N ARG A 30 -12.26 -13.72 -1.62
CA ARG A 30 -12.68 -12.87 -2.73
C ARG A 30 -13.07 -11.53 -2.09
N SER A 31 -12.11 -10.63 -1.91
CA SER A 31 -12.37 -9.28 -1.41
C SER A 31 -12.95 -8.43 -2.55
N ASN A 32 -14.26 -8.51 -2.74
CA ASN A 32 -14.98 -7.60 -3.61
C ASN A 32 -14.94 -6.18 -2.97
N GLY A 33 -14.14 -5.28 -3.55
CA GLY A 33 -14.15 -3.85 -3.22
C GLY A 33 -12.87 -3.07 -3.56
N VAL A 34 -11.70 -3.72 -3.60
CA VAL A 34 -10.39 -3.07 -3.85
C VAL A 34 -9.54 -3.81 -4.89
N SER A 35 -9.96 -5.02 -5.31
CA SER A 35 -9.13 -5.98 -6.03
C SER A 35 -8.86 -5.71 -7.52
N SER A 36 -9.34 -4.59 -8.09
CA SER A 36 -9.10 -4.24 -9.50
C SER A 36 -8.50 -2.85 -9.72
N LEU A 37 -8.07 -2.17 -8.66
CA LEU A 37 -7.38 -0.89 -8.81
C LEU A 37 -5.96 -1.14 -9.30
N ASP A 38 -5.61 -0.53 -10.43
CA ASP A 38 -4.24 -0.54 -10.93
C ASP A 38 -3.39 0.40 -10.05
N LEU A 39 -2.76 -0.19 -9.03
CA LEU A 39 -1.92 0.53 -8.08
C LEU A 39 -0.73 1.21 -8.76
N HIS A 40 -0.22 0.65 -9.87
CA HIS A 40 0.88 1.26 -10.60
C HIS A 40 0.41 2.56 -11.26
N GLU A 41 -0.73 2.55 -11.93
CA GLU A 41 -1.28 3.76 -12.57
C GLU A 41 -1.71 4.81 -11.53
N ILE A 42 -2.30 4.39 -10.40
CA ILE A 42 -2.62 5.30 -9.27
C ILE A 42 -1.37 6.04 -8.78
N ARG A 43 -0.29 5.28 -8.48
CA ARG A 43 0.95 5.85 -7.98
C ARG A 43 1.59 6.77 -9.01
N LYS A 44 1.52 6.42 -10.29
CA LYS A 44 2.03 7.24 -11.39
C LYS A 44 1.25 8.56 -11.55
N ILE A 45 -0.07 8.53 -11.43
CA ILE A 45 -0.91 9.74 -11.42
C ILE A 45 -0.54 10.63 -10.24
N ALA A 46 -0.46 10.05 -9.04
CA ALA A 46 -0.07 10.78 -7.83
C ALA A 46 1.33 11.37 -7.96
N TRP A 47 2.30 10.58 -8.41
CA TRP A 47 3.68 10.99 -8.61
C TRP A 47 3.77 12.21 -9.54
N LYS A 48 3.14 12.13 -10.72
CA LYS A 48 3.12 13.22 -11.70
C LYS A 48 2.50 14.52 -11.16
N SER A 49 1.59 14.43 -10.20
CA SER A 49 0.93 15.60 -9.62
C SER A 49 1.82 16.38 -8.64
N VAL A 50 2.92 15.79 -8.18
CA VAL A 50 3.86 16.45 -7.28
C VAL A 50 4.77 17.36 -8.10
N GLU A 51 4.26 18.52 -8.51
CA GLU A 51 5.06 19.51 -9.25
C GLU A 51 5.99 20.33 -8.32
N ASN A 52 6.96 21.04 -8.93
CA ASN A 52 7.84 22.05 -8.31
C ASN A 52 8.98 21.55 -7.41
N ASN A 53 9.94 20.77 -7.93
CA ASN A 53 11.19 20.39 -7.24
C ASN A 53 11.00 19.68 -5.88
N ARG A 54 9.79 19.17 -5.61
CA ARG A 54 9.50 18.39 -4.40
C ARG A 54 9.90 16.93 -4.54
N TYR A 55 10.21 16.48 -5.75
CA TYR A 55 10.78 15.17 -6.01
C TYR A 55 12.09 14.95 -5.25
N ASP A 56 12.90 16.01 -5.13
CA ASP A 56 14.24 15.92 -4.55
C ASP A 56 14.20 15.66 -3.04
N THR A 57 13.09 15.95 -2.37
CA THR A 57 12.91 15.66 -0.95
C THR A 57 12.18 14.34 -0.71
N ILE A 58 11.58 13.71 -1.73
CA ILE A 58 10.86 12.45 -1.56
C ILE A 58 11.85 11.30 -1.40
N THR A 59 11.75 10.60 -0.28
CA THR A 59 12.59 9.44 0.05
C THR A 59 11.94 8.11 -0.32
N THR A 60 10.62 8.10 -0.54
CA THR A 60 9.87 6.91 -0.91
C THR A 60 10.01 6.63 -2.41
N ASN A 61 10.36 5.39 -2.78
CA ASN A 61 10.22 4.95 -4.17
C ASN A 61 8.74 5.03 -4.58
N TRP A 62 8.43 5.84 -5.59
CA TRP A 62 7.05 6.14 -5.97
C TRP A 62 6.24 4.89 -6.34
N GLU A 63 6.87 3.85 -6.89
CA GLU A 63 6.21 2.57 -7.24
C GLU A 63 5.75 1.77 -6.01
N GLN A 64 6.33 2.08 -4.85
CA GLN A 64 6.05 1.43 -3.56
C GLN A 64 5.26 2.36 -2.62
N ALA A 65 4.87 3.55 -3.07
CA ALA A 65 4.11 4.49 -2.27
C ALA A 65 2.85 3.85 -1.69
N ARG A 66 2.55 4.19 -0.44
CA ARG A 66 1.38 3.68 0.27
C ARG A 66 0.13 4.26 -0.36
N VAL A 67 -0.84 3.39 -0.68
CA VAL A 67 -2.12 3.77 -1.27
C VAL A 67 -3.22 3.35 -0.30
N GLU A 68 -4.06 4.30 0.10
CA GLU A 68 -5.12 4.10 1.08
C GLU A 68 -6.45 4.60 0.51
N LEU A 69 -7.52 3.85 0.76
CA LEU A 69 -8.87 4.34 0.52
C LEU A 69 -9.31 5.13 1.76
N ILE A 70 -9.80 6.34 1.55
CA ILE A 70 -10.26 7.23 2.62
C ILE A 70 -11.68 7.69 2.30
N GLU A 71 -12.49 7.95 3.32
CA GLU A 71 -13.77 8.66 3.14
C GLU A 71 -13.49 10.16 2.93
N SER A 72 -14.27 10.81 2.07
CA SER A 72 -14.12 12.25 1.82
C SER A 72 -14.55 13.12 3.00
N LYS A 73 -15.42 12.60 3.87
CA LYS A 73 -15.99 13.33 5.00
C LYS A 73 -14.93 13.67 6.04
N ASP A 74 -14.98 14.90 6.55
CA ASP A 74 -14.10 15.41 7.61
C ASP A 74 -12.59 15.32 7.29
N LYS A 75 -12.23 15.23 6.00
CA LYS A 75 -10.84 15.27 5.56
C LYS A 75 -10.49 16.67 5.09
N TRP A 76 -9.40 17.20 5.64
CA TRP A 76 -8.90 18.49 5.21
C TRP A 76 -8.09 18.32 3.93
N ILE A 77 -8.75 18.54 2.79
CA ILE A 77 -8.14 18.44 1.45
C ILE A 77 -7.99 19.86 0.89
N ILE A 78 -6.78 20.21 0.46
CA ILE A 78 -6.46 21.49 -0.14
C ILE A 78 -6.39 21.34 -1.67
N PRO A 79 -7.38 21.84 -2.43
CA PRO A 79 -7.29 21.91 -3.88
C PRO A 79 -6.27 22.98 -4.30
N THR A 80 -5.53 22.74 -5.38
CA THR A 80 -4.56 23.70 -5.95
C THR A 80 -5.11 24.46 -7.16
N THR A 81 -6.25 24.02 -7.71
CA THR A 81 -6.91 24.66 -8.85
C THR A 81 -8.41 24.83 -8.62
N ASP A 82 -9.03 25.76 -9.37
CA ASP A 82 -10.48 25.97 -9.33
C ASP A 82 -11.28 24.75 -9.79
N GLU A 83 -10.74 23.95 -10.73
CA GLU A 83 -11.36 22.68 -11.16
C GLU A 83 -11.39 21.68 -10.01
N GLN A 84 -10.27 21.53 -9.30
CA GLN A 84 -10.16 20.66 -8.14
C GLN A 84 -11.12 21.08 -7.02
N LYS A 85 -11.21 22.40 -6.75
CA LYS A 85 -12.12 22.93 -5.74
C LYS A 85 -13.58 22.60 -6.04
N LYS A 86 -14.04 22.88 -7.26
CA LYS A 86 -15.43 22.55 -7.69
C LYS A 86 -15.71 21.05 -7.59
N LYS A 87 -14.73 20.23 -7.94
CA LYS A 87 -14.85 18.78 -7.88
C LYS A 87 -14.93 18.27 -6.44
N LEU A 88 -14.12 18.81 -5.54
CA LEU A 88 -14.15 18.47 -4.10
C LEU A 88 -15.50 18.82 -3.48
N GLU A 89 -16.04 20.02 -3.75
CA GLU A 89 -17.38 20.44 -3.28
C GLU A 89 -18.51 19.49 -3.72
N GLN A 90 -18.38 18.85 -4.89
CA GLN A 90 -19.33 17.84 -5.36
C GLN A 90 -19.17 16.51 -4.63
N ILE A 91 -17.93 16.10 -4.39
CA ILE A 91 -17.58 14.85 -3.72
C ILE A 91 -18.06 14.87 -2.26
N GLU A 92 -17.85 15.98 -1.56
CA GLU A 92 -18.25 16.16 -0.15
C GLU A 92 -19.75 15.98 0.06
N LYS A 93 -20.59 16.39 -0.90
CA LYS A 93 -22.04 16.20 -0.86
C LYS A 93 -22.49 14.74 -0.97
N THR A 94 -21.60 13.87 -1.43
CA THR A 94 -21.89 12.46 -1.73
C THR A 94 -21.18 11.49 -0.78
N GLU A 95 -20.39 11.99 0.17
CA GLU A 95 -19.60 11.17 1.11
C GLU A 95 -18.82 10.05 0.39
N SER A 96 -18.17 10.38 -0.73
CA SER A 96 -17.51 9.39 -1.59
C SER A 96 -16.17 8.90 -1.01
N ILE A 97 -15.79 7.67 -1.39
CA ILE A 97 -14.44 7.15 -1.17
C ILE A 97 -13.45 7.84 -2.12
N LEU A 98 -12.28 8.17 -1.59
CA LEU A 98 -11.13 8.76 -2.27
C LEU A 98 -9.90 7.88 -2.11
N ILE A 99 -8.87 8.13 -2.92
CA ILE A 99 -7.58 7.46 -2.82
C ILE A 99 -6.54 8.46 -2.32
N ALA A 100 -5.89 8.17 -1.21
CA ALA A 100 -4.71 8.89 -0.73
C ALA A 100 -3.45 8.14 -1.11
N VAL A 101 -2.46 8.83 -1.66
CA VAL A 101 -1.14 8.26 -1.98
C VAL A 101 -0.08 8.96 -1.16
N THR A 102 0.64 8.24 -0.31
CA THR A 102 1.63 8.86 0.60
C THR A 102 3.04 8.74 0.04
N PHE A 103 3.70 9.88 -0.14
CA PHE A 103 5.13 9.97 -0.38
C PHE A 103 5.82 10.58 0.83
N ASN A 104 6.68 9.80 1.50
CA ASN A 104 7.50 10.34 2.59
C ASN A 104 8.61 11.21 2.04
N THR A 105 8.96 12.24 2.80
CA THR A 105 10.02 13.20 2.47
C THR A 105 11.06 13.31 3.57
N GLU A 106 12.22 13.88 3.26
CA GLU A 106 13.26 14.23 4.25
C GLU A 106 12.74 15.23 5.30
N GLN A 107 11.67 15.96 4.97
CA GLN A 107 11.11 17.04 5.78
C GLN A 107 9.85 16.63 6.55
N ASP A 108 9.50 15.34 6.59
CA ASP A 108 8.25 14.88 7.19
C ASP A 108 8.14 15.23 8.68
N GLY A 109 9.26 15.30 9.40
CA GLY A 109 9.28 15.71 10.82
C GLY A 109 8.84 17.16 11.06
N LEU A 110 8.85 18.00 10.03
CA LEU A 110 8.43 19.41 10.11
C LEU A 110 7.13 19.65 9.33
N LEU A 111 7.09 19.21 8.08
CA LEU A 111 6.02 19.54 7.13
C LEU A 111 4.99 18.40 6.98
N GLY A 112 5.30 17.20 7.47
CA GLY A 112 4.57 15.98 7.14
C GLY A 112 4.81 15.50 5.69
N PRO A 113 4.27 14.33 5.33
CA PRO A 113 4.43 13.74 4.00
C PRO A 113 3.65 14.52 2.92
N ILE A 114 4.00 14.26 1.66
CA ILE A 114 3.21 14.73 0.52
C ILE A 114 2.15 13.69 0.22
N VAL A 115 0.88 14.09 0.29
CA VAL A 115 -0.25 13.17 0.09
C VAL A 115 -1.21 13.73 -0.95
N PRO A 116 -1.06 13.40 -2.24
CA PRO A 116 -2.06 13.70 -3.26
C PRO A 116 -3.31 12.85 -3.04
N ILE A 117 -4.47 13.46 -3.28
CA ILE A 117 -5.78 12.84 -3.13
C ILE A 117 -6.42 12.70 -4.51
N ILE A 118 -6.83 11.48 -4.86
CA ILE A 118 -7.37 11.12 -6.18
C ILE A 118 -8.86 10.74 -6.05
N ASP A 119 -9.67 11.23 -6.98
CA ASP A 119 -11.03 10.73 -7.20
C ASP A 119 -10.97 9.40 -7.98
N PRO A 120 -11.37 8.25 -7.39
CA PRO A 120 -11.30 6.96 -8.05
C PRO A 120 -12.21 6.83 -9.28
N LYS A 121 -13.22 7.71 -9.43
CA LYS A 121 -14.14 7.69 -10.58
C LYS A 121 -13.52 8.32 -11.82
N SER A 122 -12.75 9.38 -11.64
CA SER A 122 -12.15 10.16 -12.74
C SER A 122 -10.65 9.96 -12.89
N MET A 123 -10.00 9.31 -11.92
CA MET A 123 -8.55 9.13 -11.87
C MET A 123 -7.78 10.46 -11.96
N LYS A 124 -8.35 11.52 -11.39
CA LYS A 124 -7.77 12.86 -11.30
C LYS A 124 -7.43 13.21 -9.87
N VAL A 125 -6.32 13.93 -9.67
CA VAL A 125 -5.97 14.52 -8.38
C VAL A 125 -6.91 15.70 -8.10
N ILE A 126 -7.54 15.68 -6.93
CA ILE A 126 -8.52 16.70 -6.47
C ILE A 126 -7.96 17.60 -5.37
N GLY A 127 -6.72 17.37 -4.94
CA GLY A 127 -6.04 18.17 -3.94
C GLY A 127 -4.98 17.37 -3.19
N PHE A 128 -4.51 17.94 -2.09
CA PHE A 128 -3.48 17.35 -1.24
C PHE A 128 -3.89 17.47 0.23
N TYR A 129 -3.34 16.62 1.09
CA TYR A 129 -3.33 16.97 2.51
C TYR A 129 -2.45 18.18 2.78
N PRO A 130 -2.88 19.06 3.71
CA PRO A 130 -2.10 20.21 4.11
C PRO A 130 -0.78 19.76 4.74
N ARG A 131 0.23 20.60 4.52
CA ARG A 131 1.54 20.51 5.15
C ARG A 131 1.75 21.77 5.98
N TYR A 132 2.55 21.66 7.03
CA TYR A 132 2.88 22.78 7.91
C TYR A 132 3.89 23.74 7.30
#